data_AF-A0A226QGX6-F1
#
_entry.id   AF-A0A226QGX6-F1
#
_cell.length_a   1.000
_cell.length_b   1.000
_cell.length_c   1.000
_cell.angle_alpha   90.00
_cell.angle_beta   90.00
_cell.angle_gamma   90.00
#
_symmetry.space_group_name_H-M   'P 1'
#
loop_
_entity.id
_entity.type
_entity.pdbx_description
1 polymer ?
#
loop_
_entity_poly.entity_id
_entity_poly.type
_entity_poly.pdbx_seq_one_letter_code
_entity_poly.pdbx_strand_id
1 'polypeptide(L)'
;MNQFQIGFTNGKSDLSIGFDTNILLDAIYKSIQGSPLSSLEVNSLWQAKDFLESIVQFCNGTHKMSTAGISGGEAFSIYVNALEFEGTVEDIKKSVSEHIKVLNELEKGNTANEDDVGSIVDVFQSISKYLNNEVLSFTSSNIGGWRI
;
A
#
# COMPACT_ATOMS: atom_id res chain seq x y z
N MET A 1 7.44 -18.30 34.94
CA MET A 1 8.45 -17.51 34.20
C MET A 1 7.77 -16.96 32.96
N ASN A 2 7.36 -15.71 33.04
CA ASN A 2 6.82 -14.94 31.92
C ASN A 2 7.50 -13.58 31.99
N GLN A 3 8.06 -13.14 30.86
CA GLN A 3 7.85 -11.81 30.28
C GLN A 3 8.79 -11.66 29.08
N PHE A 4 8.22 -11.83 27.89
CA PHE A 4 8.80 -11.27 26.67
C PHE A 4 8.57 -9.76 26.71
N GLN A 5 9.66 -9.00 26.75
CA GLN A 5 9.66 -7.56 26.60
C GLN A 5 10.38 -7.28 25.28
N ILE A 6 9.64 -6.90 24.24
CA ILE A 6 10.22 -6.31 23.03
C ILE A 6 9.84 -4.84 23.06
N GLY A 7 10.78 -4.02 23.53
CA GLY A 7 10.68 -2.58 23.44
C GLY A 7 11.18 -2.12 22.07
N PHE A 8 10.32 -1.47 21.30
CA PHE A 8 10.72 -0.57 20.23
C PHE A 8 10.10 0.78 20.53
N THR A 9 10.92 1.78 20.84
CA THR A 9 10.52 3.20 20.73
C THR A 9 11.65 4.01 20.14
N ASN A 10 11.24 4.99 19.32
CA ASN A 10 11.98 6.18 18.85
C ASN A 10 12.76 6.09 17.52
N GLY A 11 12.00 5.98 16.44
CA GLY A 11 12.17 6.81 15.25
C GLY A 11 10.76 7.28 14.86
N LYS A 12 10.57 8.54 14.47
CA LYS A 12 9.26 9.10 14.10
C LYS A 12 8.52 8.13 13.18
N SER A 13 7.47 7.50 13.69
CA SER A 13 6.52 6.75 12.87
C SER A 13 5.62 7.79 12.22
N ASP A 14 6.09 8.36 11.11
CA ASP A 14 5.17 8.85 10.08
C ASP A 14 4.13 7.75 9.88
N LEU A 15 2.84 8.08 9.87
CA LEU A 15 1.76 7.07 9.80
C LEU A 15 1.98 6.19 8.56
N SER A 16 2.64 5.05 8.76
CA SER A 16 2.85 4.10 7.69
C SER A 16 1.54 3.36 7.51
N ILE A 17 1.14 3.16 6.26
CA ILE A 17 0.03 2.29 5.86
C ILE A 17 0.40 0.81 6.14
N GLY A 18 1.02 0.49 7.28
CA GLY A 18 1.50 -0.84 7.61
C GLY A 18 2.61 -1.38 6.70
N PHE A 19 2.98 -0.70 5.60
CA PHE A 19 4.11 -1.02 4.73
C PHE A 19 5.07 0.17 4.60
N ASP A 20 6.37 -0.12 4.63
CA ASP A 20 7.44 0.87 4.45
C ASP A 20 7.70 1.07 2.96
N THR A 21 7.41 2.27 2.45
CA THR A 21 7.60 2.61 1.04
C THR A 21 9.07 2.48 0.61
N ASN A 22 10.04 2.76 1.48
CA ASN A 22 11.46 2.63 1.11
C ASN A 22 11.85 1.17 0.90
N ILE A 23 11.33 0.27 1.74
CA ILE A 23 11.55 -1.18 1.60
C ILE A 23 10.85 -1.69 0.33
N LEU A 24 9.64 -1.20 0.04
CA LEU A 24 8.92 -1.55 -1.18
C LEU A 24 9.70 -1.14 -2.43
N LEU A 25 10.21 0.09 -2.45
CA LEU A 25 10.99 0.60 -3.57
C LEU A 25 12.30 -0.18 -3.73
N ASP A 26 13.00 -0.49 -2.64
CA ASP A 26 14.21 -1.31 -2.68
C ASP A 26 13.93 -2.72 -3.22
N ALA A 27 12.82 -3.35 -2.80
CA ALA A 27 12.37 -4.63 -3.31
C ALA A 27 12.13 -4.57 -4.82
N ILE A 28 11.41 -3.54 -5.27
CA ILE A 28 11.11 -3.31 -6.68
C ILE A 28 12.40 -3.13 -7.51
N TYR A 29 13.34 -2.31 -7.06
CA TYR A 29 14.62 -2.10 -7.74
C TYR A 29 15.45 -3.38 -7.81
N LYS A 30 15.50 -4.17 -6.73
CA LYS A 30 16.19 -5.46 -6.70
C LYS A 30 15.58 -6.45 -7.69
N SER A 31 14.25 -6.50 -7.79
CA SER A 31 13.59 -7.36 -8.77
C SER A 31 13.92 -7.00 -10.22
N ILE A 32 14.00 -5.70 -10.56
CA ILE A 32 14.45 -5.25 -11.89
C ILE A 32 15.87 -5.74 -12.18
N GLN A 33 16.76 -5.63 -11.19
CA GLN A 33 18.16 -6.02 -11.31
C GLN A 33 18.39 -7.54 -11.25
N GLY A 34 17.33 -8.35 -11.08
CA GLY A 34 17.43 -9.80 -10.89
C GLY A 34 18.14 -10.19 -9.59
N SER A 35 18.17 -9.30 -8.60
CA SER A 35 18.76 -9.55 -7.29
C SER A 35 17.78 -10.29 -6.37
N PRO A 36 18.28 -11.19 -5.50
CA PRO A 36 17.42 -11.91 -4.57
C PRO A 36 16.78 -10.96 -3.54
N LEU A 37 15.50 -11.17 -3.29
CA LEU A 37 14.74 -10.40 -2.30
C LEU A 37 14.89 -10.99 -0.89
N SER A 38 14.99 -10.11 0.10
CA SER A 38 14.90 -10.50 1.52
C SER A 38 13.46 -10.81 1.93
N SER A 39 13.25 -11.53 3.04
CA SER A 39 11.89 -11.79 3.56
C SER A 39 11.13 -10.51 3.88
N LEU A 40 11.84 -9.44 4.27
CA LEU A 40 11.24 -8.14 4.56
C LEU A 40 10.75 -7.44 3.28
N GLU A 41 11.53 -7.52 2.20
CA GLU A 41 11.17 -7.01 0.87
C GLU A 41 9.97 -7.76 0.27
N VAL A 42 9.97 -9.09 0.36
CA VAL A 42 8.82 -9.91 -0.07
C VAL A 42 7.57 -9.57 0.72
N ASN A 43 7.69 -9.40 2.04
CA ASN A 43 6.56 -8.98 2.87
C ASN A 43 6.06 -7.58 2.50
N SER A 44 6.95 -6.65 2.16
CA SER A 44 6.58 -5.31 1.71
C SER A 44 5.81 -5.34 0.37
N LEU A 45 6.25 -6.16 -0.60
CA LEU A 45 5.50 -6.39 -1.85
C LEU A 45 4.12 -6.97 -1.58
N TRP A 46 4.02 -7.95 -0.67
CA TRP A 46 2.74 -8.55 -0.29
C TRP A 46 1.78 -7.52 0.36
N GLN A 47 2.26 -6.67 1.26
CA GLN A 47 1.44 -5.63 1.88
C GLN A 47 0.97 -4.58 0.87
N ALA A 48 1.86 -4.16 -0.05
CA ALA A 48 1.52 -3.26 -1.14
C ALA A 48 0.43 -3.86 -2.04
N LYS A 49 0.53 -5.15 -2.36
CA LYS A 49 -0.49 -5.89 -3.11
C LYS A 49 -1.80 -5.96 -2.35
N ASP A 50 -1.76 -6.29 -1.06
CA ASP A 50 -2.94 -6.41 -0.21
C ASP A 50 -3.71 -5.08 -0.06
N PHE A 51 -2.99 -3.95 0.03
CA PHE A 51 -3.55 -2.61 -0.04
C PHE A 51 -4.33 -2.40 -1.35
N LEU A 52 -3.71 -2.68 -2.51
CA LEU A 52 -4.35 -2.55 -3.81
C LEU A 52 -5.57 -3.50 -3.97
N GLU A 53 -5.47 -4.74 -3.48
CA GLU A 53 -6.58 -5.68 -3.48
C GLU A 53 -7.78 -5.17 -2.68
N SER A 54 -7.55 -4.45 -1.56
CA SER A 54 -8.62 -3.86 -0.77
C SER A 54 -9.42 -2.80 -1.55
N ILE A 55 -8.75 -2.06 -2.44
CA ILE A 55 -9.39 -1.10 -3.35
C ILE A 55 -10.28 -1.85 -4.35
N VAL A 56 -9.78 -2.91 -4.98
CA VAL A 56 -10.57 -3.70 -5.94
C VAL A 56 -11.81 -4.30 -5.30
N GLN A 57 -11.68 -4.81 -4.07
CA GLN A 57 -12.82 -5.31 -3.30
C GLN A 57 -13.86 -4.21 -3.06
N PHE A 58 -13.42 -3.03 -2.62
CA PHE A 58 -14.31 -1.88 -2.44
C PHE A 58 -15.03 -1.49 -3.75
N CYS A 59 -14.32 -1.42 -4.88
CA CYS A 59 -14.92 -1.15 -6.19
C CYS A 59 -15.97 -2.19 -6.59
N ASN A 60 -15.84 -3.44 -6.13
CA ASN A 60 -16.81 -4.51 -6.37
C ASN A 60 -17.95 -4.55 -5.33
N GLY A 61 -18.01 -3.58 -4.41
CA GLY A 61 -19.03 -3.52 -3.36
C GLY A 61 -18.80 -4.50 -2.21
N THR A 62 -17.60 -5.07 -2.08
CA THR A 62 -17.24 -5.96 -0.97
C THR A 62 -16.39 -5.22 0.05
N HIS A 63 -16.50 -5.63 1.31
CA HIS A 63 -15.69 -5.07 2.38
C HIS A 63 -14.46 -5.96 2.63
N LYS A 64 -13.27 -5.40 2.43
CA LYS A 64 -11.98 -5.98 2.84
C LYS A 64 -11.21 -4.92 3.63
N MET A 65 -10.68 -5.30 4.77
CA MET A 65 -9.67 -4.53 5.48
C MET A 65 -8.30 -5.06 5.05
N SER A 66 -7.40 -4.17 4.67
CA SER A 66 -6.00 -4.53 4.46
C SER A 66 -5.36 -4.95 5.78
N THR A 67 -4.26 -5.67 5.67
CA THR A 67 -3.41 -6.14 6.77
C THR A 67 -2.77 -5.00 7.56
N ALA A 68 -2.75 -3.80 6.97
CA ALA A 68 -2.40 -2.54 7.61
C ALA A 68 -3.53 -1.92 8.44
N GLY A 69 -4.72 -2.53 8.49
CA GLY A 69 -5.89 -1.99 9.18
C GLY A 69 -6.66 -0.93 8.40
N ILE A 70 -6.29 -0.66 7.14
CA ILE A 70 -6.98 0.31 6.27
C ILE A 70 -8.15 -0.37 5.58
N SER A 71 -9.35 0.19 5.68
CA SER A 71 -10.52 -0.32 4.95
C SER A 71 -10.40 -0.05 3.45
N GLY A 72 -11.05 -0.87 2.61
CA GLY A 72 -11.03 -0.67 1.17
C GLY A 72 -11.53 0.71 0.70
N GLY A 73 -12.46 1.33 1.43
CA GLY A 73 -12.93 2.69 1.14
C GLY A 73 -11.88 3.77 1.46
N GLU A 74 -11.14 3.61 2.56
CA GLU A 74 -10.00 4.48 2.88
C GLU A 74 -8.87 4.29 1.86
N ALA A 75 -8.53 3.04 1.52
CA ALA A 75 -7.52 2.74 0.52
C ALA A 75 -7.89 3.32 -0.85
N PHE A 76 -9.15 3.23 -1.26
CA PHE A 76 -9.66 3.84 -2.48
C PHE A 76 -9.52 5.35 -2.44
N SER A 77 -9.93 6.01 -1.34
CA SER A 77 -9.81 7.45 -1.18
C SER A 77 -8.35 7.92 -1.25
N ILE A 78 -7.44 7.21 -0.57
CA ILE A 78 -6.00 7.50 -0.61
C ILE A 78 -5.48 7.38 -2.04
N TYR A 79 -5.82 6.30 -2.75
CA TYR A 79 -5.36 6.08 -4.13
C TYR A 79 -5.82 7.18 -5.08
N VAL A 80 -7.12 7.52 -5.06
CA VAL A 80 -7.70 8.54 -5.96
C VAL A 80 -7.10 9.92 -5.68
N ASN A 81 -7.02 10.32 -4.41
CA ASN A 81 -6.50 11.64 -4.06
C ASN A 81 -4.99 11.76 -4.26
N ALA A 82 -4.23 10.71 -3.94
CA ALA A 82 -2.78 10.72 -4.12
C ALA A 82 -2.36 10.81 -5.59
N LEU A 83 -3.14 10.20 -6.49
CA LEU A 83 -2.87 10.15 -7.92
C LEU A 83 -3.59 11.24 -8.71
N GLU A 84 -4.41 12.07 -8.06
CA GLU A 84 -5.33 13.00 -8.72
C GLU A 84 -6.12 12.29 -9.83
N PHE A 85 -6.56 11.05 -9.55
CA PHE A 85 -7.10 10.15 -10.57
C PHE A 85 -8.45 10.65 -11.08
N GLU A 86 -8.50 11.05 -12.35
CA GLU A 86 -9.73 11.41 -13.05
C GLU A 86 -10.26 10.21 -13.83
N GLY A 87 -11.44 9.70 -13.45
CA GLY A 87 -12.06 8.59 -14.17
C GLY A 87 -13.20 7.93 -13.41
N THR A 88 -13.65 6.79 -13.94
CA THR A 88 -14.70 5.97 -13.32
C THR A 88 -14.11 4.95 -12.35
N VAL A 89 -14.98 4.35 -11.53
CA VAL A 89 -14.62 3.23 -10.66
C VAL A 89 -14.04 2.05 -11.45
N GLU A 90 -14.52 1.82 -12.69
CA GLU A 90 -14.00 0.74 -13.55
C GLU A 90 -12.58 1.06 -14.07
N ASP A 91 -12.27 2.32 -14.34
CA ASP A 91 -10.92 2.74 -14.73
C ASP A 91 -9.93 2.52 -13.59
N ILE A 92 -10.33 2.88 -12.36
CA ILE A 92 -9.54 2.62 -11.15
C ILE A 92 -9.34 1.11 -10.97
N LYS A 93 -10.42 0.33 -11.08
CA LYS A 93 -10.35 -1.13 -10.93
C LYS A 93 -9.38 -1.75 -11.93
N LYS A 94 -9.40 -1.29 -13.18
CA LYS A 94 -8.47 -1.74 -14.22
C LYS A 94 -7.04 -1.38 -13.88
N SER A 95 -6.76 -0.12 -13.56
CA SER A 95 -5.42 0.39 -13.20
C SER A 95 -4.83 -0.39 -12.03
N VAL A 96 -5.59 -0.50 -10.94
CA VAL A 96 -5.18 -1.23 -9.72
C VAL A 96 -4.94 -2.71 -10.01
N SER A 97 -5.78 -3.35 -10.82
CA SER A 97 -5.64 -4.77 -11.18
C SER A 97 -4.38 -5.06 -12.00
N GLU A 98 -3.94 -4.11 -12.82
CA GLU A 98 -2.68 -4.22 -13.59
C GLU A 98 -1.48 -4.18 -12.64
N HIS A 99 -1.45 -3.25 -11.69
CA HIS A 99 -0.39 -3.19 -10.67
C HIS A 99 -0.35 -4.44 -9.77
N ILE A 100 -1.51 -4.98 -9.37
CA ILE A 100 -1.59 -6.23 -8.58
C ILE A 100 -0.92 -7.39 -9.32
N LYS A 101 -1.15 -7.53 -10.63
CA LYS A 101 -0.54 -8.60 -11.43
C LYS A 101 0.97 -8.50 -11.41
N VAL A 102 1.51 -7.30 -11.62
CA VAL A 102 2.96 -7.06 -11.61
C VAL A 102 3.55 -7.37 -10.23
N LEU A 103 2.97 -6.83 -9.14
CA LEU A 103 3.42 -7.13 -7.77
C LEU A 103 3.39 -8.64 -7.46
N ASN A 104 2.38 -9.36 -7.96
CA ASN A 104 2.27 -10.81 -7.78
C ASN A 104 3.34 -11.59 -8.54
N GLU A 105 3.80 -11.10 -9.70
CA GLU A 105 4.92 -11.70 -10.42
C GLU A 105 6.26 -11.39 -9.73
N LEU A 106 6.44 -10.16 -9.22
CA LEU A 106 7.61 -9.79 -8.43
C LEU A 106 7.72 -10.63 -7.14
N GLU A 107 6.62 -10.85 -6.43
CA GLU A 107 6.57 -11.68 -5.22
C GLU A 107 6.99 -13.13 -5.49
N LYS A 108 6.70 -13.66 -6.68
CA LYS A 108 7.12 -15.01 -7.10
C LYS A 108 8.58 -15.07 -7.58
N GLY A 109 9.29 -13.95 -7.62
CA GLY A 109 10.66 -13.84 -8.13
C GLY A 109 10.75 -13.82 -9.65
N ASN A 110 9.65 -13.54 -10.35
CA ASN A 110 9.67 -13.35 -11.80
C ASN A 110 10.10 -11.91 -12.14
N THR A 111 10.82 -11.76 -13.24
CA THR A 111 11.20 -10.45 -13.77
C THR A 111 10.00 -9.79 -14.48
N ALA A 112 9.71 -8.55 -14.12
CA ALA A 112 8.70 -7.72 -14.78
C ALA A 112 9.37 -6.70 -15.72
N ASN A 113 8.63 -6.15 -16.68
CA ASN A 113 9.11 -5.10 -17.57
C ASN A 113 9.40 -3.81 -16.77
N GLU A 114 10.48 -3.10 -17.12
CA GLU A 114 10.88 -1.86 -16.44
C GLU A 114 9.77 -0.80 -16.46
N ASP A 115 9.02 -0.68 -17.56
CA ASP A 115 7.91 0.28 -17.70
C ASP A 115 6.75 -0.02 -16.72
N ASP A 116 6.40 -1.30 -16.58
CA ASP A 116 5.34 -1.75 -15.67
C ASP A 116 5.71 -1.48 -14.21
N VAL A 117 7.00 -1.64 -13.91
CA VAL A 117 7.55 -1.43 -12.58
C VAL A 117 7.66 0.07 -12.25
N GLY A 118 8.05 0.91 -13.20
CA GLY A 118 8.08 2.37 -13.04
C GLY A 118 6.73 2.94 -12.63
N SER A 119 5.64 2.44 -13.24
CA SER A 119 4.28 2.87 -12.88
C SER A 119 3.91 2.57 -11.41
N ILE A 120 4.40 1.47 -10.85
CA ILE A 120 4.15 1.09 -9.45
C ILE A 120 4.93 2.00 -8.51
N VAL A 121 6.19 2.29 -8.86
CA VAL A 121 7.03 3.23 -8.10
C VAL A 121 6.34 4.59 -7.99
N ASP A 122 5.84 5.12 -9.11
CA ASP A 122 5.14 6.41 -9.14
C ASP A 122 3.87 6.40 -8.27
N VAL A 123 3.10 5.30 -8.31
CA VAL A 123 1.90 5.14 -7.47
C VAL A 123 2.23 5.19 -5.99
N PHE A 124 3.17 4.37 -5.53
CA PHE A 124 3.48 4.28 -4.11
C PHE A 124 4.26 5.49 -3.60
N GLN A 125 5.04 6.16 -4.43
CA GLN A 125 5.64 7.46 -4.10
C GLN A 125 4.58 8.55 -3.97
N SER A 126 3.59 8.60 -4.86
CA SER A 126 2.50 9.56 -4.80
C SER A 126 1.65 9.35 -3.54
N ILE A 127 1.33 8.10 -3.21
CA ILE A 127 0.65 7.74 -1.95
C ILE A 127 1.48 8.16 -0.73
N SER A 128 2.78 7.83 -0.71
CA SER A 128 3.68 8.23 0.38
C SER A 128 3.72 9.75 0.55
N LYS A 129 3.84 10.50 -0.55
CA LYS A 129 3.83 11.96 -0.56
C LYS A 129 2.50 12.52 -0.06
N TYR A 130 1.37 11.97 -0.50
CA TYR A 130 0.04 12.39 -0.06
C TYR A 130 -0.09 12.27 1.46
N LEU A 131 0.26 11.12 2.04
CA LEU A 131 0.17 10.88 3.48
C LEU A 131 1.13 11.75 4.31
N ASN A 132 2.33 11.99 3.77
CA ASN A 132 3.34 12.81 4.44
C ASN A 132 3.06 14.31 4.34
N ASN A 133 2.33 14.76 3.31
CA ASN A 133 1.90 16.15 3.17
C ASN A 133 0.57 16.40 3.91
N GLU A 134 -0.33 15.42 3.93
CA GLU A 134 -1.55 15.38 4.72
C GLU A 134 -1.23 14.94 6.15
N VAL A 135 -0.31 15.62 6.85
CA VAL A 135 -0.16 15.49 8.31
C VAL A 135 -1.48 15.94 8.97
N LEU A 136 -2.42 15.00 8.99
CA LEU A 136 -3.62 14.83 9.79
C LEU A 136 -4.29 16.10 10.32
N SER A 137 -5.10 16.72 9.46
CA SER A 137 -6.36 17.34 9.93
C SER A 137 -7.35 16.30 10.53
N PHE A 138 -6.99 15.01 10.53
CA PHE A 138 -7.69 13.92 11.21
C PHE A 138 -7.13 13.55 12.60
N THR A 139 -6.44 14.46 13.30
CA THR A 139 -6.21 14.29 14.75
C THR A 139 -7.22 15.06 15.59
N SER A 140 -8.13 14.27 16.19
CA SER A 140 -9.01 14.54 17.34
C SER A 140 -10.28 15.38 17.15
N SER A 141 -11.35 14.74 16.67
CA SER A 141 -12.72 14.88 17.25
C SER A 141 -13.71 13.97 16.53
N ASN A 142 -13.79 12.70 16.94
CA ASN A 142 -15.03 11.92 17.09
C ASN A 142 -14.70 10.44 17.27
N ILE A 143 -14.39 10.06 18.51
CA ILE A 143 -15.00 8.85 19.08
C ILE A 143 -16.49 9.17 19.17
N GLY A 144 -17.20 8.99 18.06
CA GLY A 144 -18.62 9.29 17.91
C GLY A 144 -19.22 8.19 17.05
N GLY A 145 -19.92 7.27 17.71
CA GLY A 145 -20.35 6.00 17.15
C GLY A 145 -21.13 6.13 15.85
N TRP A 146 -20.77 5.29 14.88
CA TRP A 146 -21.67 4.87 13.83
C TRP A 146 -22.33 3.58 14.31
N ARG A 147 -23.45 3.72 15.00
CA ARG A 147 -24.49 2.69 15.01
C ARG A 147 -25.54 3.13 14.00
N ILE A 148 -25.83 2.26 13.05
CA ILE A 148 -27.12 2.26 12.35
C ILE A 148 -28.19 1.91 13.38
#